data_AF-A0A940LUN9-F1
#
_entry.id   AF-A0A940LUN9-F1
#
_cell.length_a   1.000
_cell.length_b   1.000
_cell.length_c   1.000
_cell.angle_alpha   90.00
_cell.angle_beta   90.00
_cell.angle_gamma   90.00
#
_symmetry.space_group_name_H-M   'P 1'
#
loop_
_entity.id
_entity.type
_entity.pdbx_description
1 polymer ?
#
loop_
_entity_poly.entity_id
_entity_poly.type
_entity_poly.pdbx_seq_one_letter_code
_entity_poly.pdbx_strand_id
1 'polypeptide(L)'
;MASIDKPPVGTSTVKWRFPEVHTEGRKYVMIAAAIALASLFVWDFITWPLIGLTIWVAAFFRDPVRVTPTGEGLIIAPADGLVTMIERVALPRELAGDHALGDKPRVRVSIFMSVFDVHINRTPISGTIRHVIYVSGKFLNADLDKASEENERQYFVVEDKNGLRIGFTQIAGLVARRILSFVKAGDMVVRGQRIGLIRFGSRLDVYLPEGYGCQVALGQRTLAGETVIAAKGAANVGGVAQ
;
A
#
# COMPACT_ATOMS: atom_id res chain seq x y z
N MET A 1 -8.29 -17.01 10.98
CA MET A 1 -7.20 -16.26 11.65
C MET A 1 -6.10 -16.04 10.62
N ALA A 2 -5.93 -14.82 10.12
CA ALA A 2 -4.67 -14.47 9.45
C ALA A 2 -3.57 -14.63 10.51
N SER A 3 -2.50 -15.38 10.23
CA SER A 3 -1.48 -15.61 11.25
C SER A 3 -0.87 -14.26 11.63
N ILE A 4 -1.21 -13.81 12.84
CA ILE A 4 -0.59 -12.71 13.59
C ILE A 4 0.81 -13.15 14.09
N ASP A 5 1.31 -14.30 13.64
CA ASP A 5 2.66 -14.74 13.96
C ASP A 5 3.66 -13.81 13.29
N LYS A 6 4.25 -12.95 14.12
CA LYS A 6 5.42 -12.15 13.79
C LYS A 6 6.52 -13.15 13.40
N PRO A 7 7.08 -13.09 12.18
CA PRO A 7 8.21 -13.94 11.84
C PRO A 7 9.34 -13.69 12.84
N PRO A 8 10.05 -14.74 13.30
CA PRO A 8 11.13 -14.60 14.26
C PRO A 8 12.18 -13.62 13.73
N VAL A 9 12.57 -12.68 14.59
CA VAL A 9 13.57 -11.66 14.28
C VAL A 9 14.92 -12.35 14.08
N GLY A 10 15.47 -12.27 12.87
CA GLY A 10 16.84 -12.69 12.56
C GLY A 10 16.96 -14.15 12.17
N THR A 11 16.67 -14.48 10.91
CA THR A 11 17.30 -15.64 10.26
C THR A 11 18.48 -15.12 9.46
N SER A 12 19.68 -15.65 9.69
CA SER A 12 20.88 -15.35 8.89
C SER A 12 20.79 -15.90 7.47
N THR A 13 19.79 -16.73 7.18
CA THR A 13 19.52 -17.32 5.88
C THR A 13 18.06 -17.16 5.50
N VAL A 14 17.80 -16.50 4.38
CA VAL A 14 16.46 -16.40 3.77
C VAL A 14 16.36 -17.39 2.61
N LYS A 15 15.30 -18.22 2.59
CA LYS A 15 15.01 -19.11 1.44
C LYS A 15 13.93 -18.47 0.58
N TRP A 16 14.10 -18.57 -0.74
CA TRP A 16 13.06 -18.20 -1.68
C TRP A 16 11.82 -19.08 -1.47
N ARG A 17 10.63 -18.47 -1.53
CA ARG A 17 9.34 -19.14 -1.43
C ARG A 17 8.36 -18.50 -2.40
N PHE A 18 7.46 -19.30 -2.96
CA PHE A 18 6.31 -18.75 -3.67
C PHE A 18 5.47 -17.90 -2.72
N PRO A 19 5.03 -16.70 -3.14
CA PRO A 19 4.12 -15.90 -2.35
C PRO A 19 2.82 -16.64 -2.06
N GLU A 20 2.38 -16.63 -0.81
CA GLU A 20 1.09 -17.18 -0.43
C GLU A 20 -0.05 -16.26 -0.90
N VAL A 21 -1.24 -16.80 -1.12
CA VAL A 21 -2.44 -15.98 -1.37
C VAL A 21 -3.00 -15.51 -0.03
N HIS A 22 -3.18 -14.19 0.09
CA HIS A 22 -3.80 -13.56 1.24
C HIS A 22 -5.18 -14.14 1.51
N THR A 23 -5.59 -14.22 2.78
CA THR A 23 -6.86 -14.86 3.18
C THR A 23 -8.07 -14.26 2.46
N GLU A 24 -8.06 -12.95 2.22
CA GLU A 24 -9.10 -12.25 1.46
C GLU A 24 -9.21 -12.70 0.00
N GLY A 25 -8.09 -13.11 -0.60
CA GLY A 25 -8.00 -13.58 -1.98
C GLY A 25 -8.48 -15.01 -2.18
N ARG A 26 -8.32 -15.87 -1.16
CA ARG A 26 -8.58 -17.32 -1.26
C ARG A 26 -9.99 -17.62 -1.78
N LYS A 27 -11.01 -16.91 -1.30
CA LYS A 27 -12.38 -17.07 -1.78
C LYS A 27 -12.54 -16.77 -3.28
N TYR A 28 -11.87 -15.73 -3.78
CA TYR A 28 -11.93 -15.35 -5.20
C TYR A 28 -11.20 -16.35 -6.07
N VAL A 29 -10.05 -16.85 -5.60
CA VAL A 29 -9.30 -17.92 -6.29
C VAL A 29 -10.13 -19.20 -6.36
N MET A 30 -10.77 -19.61 -5.26
CA MET A 30 -11.62 -20.81 -5.24
C MET A 30 -12.83 -20.68 -6.17
N ILE A 31 -13.48 -19.52 -6.21
CA ILE A 31 -14.58 -19.26 -7.14
C ILE A 31 -14.09 -19.33 -8.59
N ALA A 32 -12.98 -18.67 -8.93
CA ALA A 32 -12.41 -18.71 -10.27
C ALA A 32 -12.02 -20.13 -10.69
N ALA A 33 -11.40 -20.89 -9.79
CA ALA A 33 -11.03 -22.29 -10.02
C ALA A 33 -12.25 -23.19 -10.23
N ALA A 34 -13.32 -23.00 -9.45
CA ALA A 34 -14.56 -23.75 -9.61
C ALA A 34 -15.24 -23.47 -10.96
N ILE A 35 -15.24 -22.20 -11.40
CA ILE A 35 -15.76 -21.81 -12.73
C ILE A 35 -14.91 -22.43 -13.85
N ALA A 36 -13.58 -22.40 -13.71
CA ALA A 36 -12.66 -23.04 -14.66
C ALA A 36 -12.83 -24.57 -14.72
N LEU A 37 -13.14 -25.21 -13.60
CA LEU A 37 -13.42 -26.64 -13.57
C LEU A 37 -14.77 -26.95 -14.22
N ALA A 38 -15.80 -26.14 -13.93
CA ALA A 38 -17.13 -26.30 -14.52
C ALA A 38 -17.14 -26.11 -16.04
N SER A 39 -16.26 -25.26 -16.59
CA SER A 39 -16.20 -25.03 -18.03
C SER A 39 -15.74 -26.24 -18.84
N LEU A 40 -15.07 -27.22 -18.23
CA LEU A 40 -14.74 -28.51 -18.87
C LEU A 40 -15.99 -29.29 -19.32
N PHE A 41 -17.13 -29.08 -18.68
CA PHE A 41 -18.39 -29.74 -19.05
C PHE A 41 -19.16 -29.00 -20.17
N VAL A 42 -18.68 -27.82 -20.58
CA VAL A 42 -19.32 -26.99 -21.59
C VAL A 42 -18.46 -26.91 -22.83
N TRP A 43 -17.22 -26.42 -22.68
CA TRP A 43 -16.27 -26.28 -23.78
C TRP A 43 -14.83 -26.10 -23.28
N ASP A 44 -13.98 -27.08 -23.57
CA ASP A 44 -12.57 -27.10 -23.12
C ASP A 44 -11.74 -25.89 -23.56
N PHE A 45 -12.10 -25.25 -24.69
CA PHE A 45 -11.38 -24.09 -25.18
C PHE A 45 -11.47 -22.89 -24.21
N ILE A 46 -12.61 -22.71 -23.53
CA ILE A 46 -12.82 -21.60 -22.57
C ILE A 46 -12.08 -21.85 -21.25
N THR A 47 -11.79 -23.11 -20.92
CA THR A 47 -11.10 -23.49 -19.69
C THR A 47 -9.71 -22.88 -19.59
N TRP A 48 -8.94 -22.82 -20.69
CA TRP A 48 -7.58 -22.27 -20.66
C TRP A 48 -7.51 -20.80 -20.26
N PRO A 49 -8.29 -19.87 -20.85
CA PRO A 49 -8.41 -18.50 -20.35
C PRO A 49 -8.83 -18.42 -18.88
N LEU A 50 -9.75 -19.28 -18.42
CA LEU A 50 -10.23 -19.27 -17.03
C LEU A 50 -9.17 -19.77 -16.02
N ILE A 51 -8.34 -20.73 -16.42
CA ILE A 51 -7.14 -21.12 -15.65
C ILE A 51 -6.18 -19.93 -15.56
N GLY A 52 -5.92 -19.25 -16.69
CA GLY A 52 -5.10 -18.04 -16.71
C GLY A 52 -5.64 -16.95 -15.78
N LEU A 53 -6.96 -16.72 -15.80
CA LEU A 53 -7.64 -15.80 -14.89
C LEU A 53 -7.48 -16.23 -13.42
N THR A 54 -7.63 -17.51 -13.12
CA THR A 54 -7.46 -18.05 -11.75
C THR A 54 -6.05 -17.80 -11.23
N ILE A 55 -5.03 -18.05 -12.05
CA ILE A 55 -3.62 -17.76 -11.73
C ILE A 55 -3.43 -16.26 -11.52
N TRP A 56 -4.00 -15.42 -12.38
CA TRP A 56 -3.90 -13.98 -12.24
C TRP A 56 -4.57 -13.47 -10.95
N VAL A 57 -5.75 -13.99 -10.58
CA VAL A 57 -6.42 -13.65 -9.32
C VAL A 57 -5.55 -14.07 -8.13
N ALA A 58 -4.93 -15.26 -8.17
CA ALA A 58 -4.00 -15.70 -7.14
C ALA A 58 -2.77 -14.77 -7.06
N ALA A 59 -2.21 -14.36 -8.20
CA ALA A 59 -1.11 -13.43 -8.28
C ALA A 59 -1.49 -12.03 -7.77
N PHE A 60 -2.71 -11.56 -8.03
CA PHE A 60 -3.21 -10.26 -7.56
C PHE A 60 -3.28 -10.20 -6.03
N PHE A 61 -3.81 -11.26 -5.40
CA PHE A 61 -3.95 -11.35 -3.94
C PHE A 61 -2.72 -11.93 -3.22
N ARG A 62 -1.56 -11.98 -3.89
CA ARG A 62 -0.34 -12.55 -3.29
C ARG A 62 0.17 -11.69 -2.12
N ASP A 63 0.70 -12.36 -1.10
CA ASP A 63 1.30 -11.77 0.10
C ASP A 63 2.74 -12.28 0.26
N PRO A 64 3.71 -11.70 -0.46
CA PRO A 64 5.09 -12.10 -0.33
C PRO A 64 5.64 -11.74 1.04
N VAL A 65 6.53 -12.59 1.54
CA VAL A 65 7.39 -12.25 2.68
C VAL A 65 8.33 -11.13 2.25
N ARG A 66 8.49 -10.12 3.12
CA ARG A 66 9.30 -8.92 2.86
C ARG A 66 10.36 -8.76 3.93
N VAL A 67 11.51 -8.23 3.56
CA VAL A 67 12.61 -7.92 4.49
C VAL A 67 12.70 -6.41 4.68
N THR A 68 12.26 -5.94 5.84
CA THR A 68 12.22 -4.50 6.14
C THR A 68 13.58 -3.98 6.62
N PRO A 69 14.14 -2.94 5.98
CA PRO A 69 15.38 -2.32 6.42
C PRO A 69 15.32 -1.83 7.87
N THR A 70 16.34 -2.22 8.63
CA THR A 70 16.60 -1.73 9.98
C THR A 70 17.41 -0.44 9.91
N GLY A 71 17.07 0.53 10.75
CA GLY A 71 17.77 1.81 10.82
C GLY A 71 16.88 2.90 11.41
N GLU A 72 17.47 3.75 12.24
CA GLU A 72 16.79 4.92 12.79
C GLU A 72 16.53 5.96 11.70
N GLY A 73 15.42 6.68 11.82
CA GLY A 73 15.10 7.77 10.87
C GLY A 73 14.83 7.33 9.43
N LEU A 74 14.60 6.04 9.16
CA LEU A 74 14.17 5.57 7.84
C LEU A 74 12.63 5.54 7.73
N ILE A 75 12.13 5.91 6.55
CA ILE A 75 10.73 5.79 6.16
C ILE A 75 10.71 4.88 4.93
N ILE A 76 9.93 3.81 4.98
CA ILE A 76 9.84 2.83 3.88
C ILE A 76 8.55 3.00 3.06
N ALA A 77 8.58 2.49 1.84
CA ALA A 77 7.43 2.46 0.95
C ALA A 77 6.30 1.62 1.57
N PRO A 78 5.07 2.16 1.66
CA PRO A 78 3.91 1.42 2.13
C PRO A 78 3.28 0.53 1.04
N ALA A 79 3.68 0.68 -0.22
CA ALA A 79 3.10 0.00 -1.38
C ALA A 79 4.16 -0.46 -2.38
N ASP A 80 3.84 -1.54 -3.09
CA ASP A 80 4.49 -1.90 -4.35
C ASP A 80 3.97 -0.97 -5.44
N GLY A 81 4.84 -0.45 -6.29
CA GLY A 81 4.38 0.36 -7.41
C GLY A 81 5.41 1.33 -7.97
N LEU A 82 4.93 2.25 -8.81
CA LEU A 82 5.72 3.28 -9.47
C LEU A 82 5.59 4.61 -8.72
N VAL A 83 6.71 5.29 -8.45
CA VAL A 83 6.70 6.66 -7.94
C VAL A 83 6.27 7.60 -9.06
N THR A 84 5.05 8.14 -8.97
CA THR A 84 4.45 8.98 -10.03
C THR A 84 4.49 10.46 -9.71
N MET A 85 4.77 10.85 -8.46
CA MET A 85 4.84 12.25 -8.07
C MET A 85 5.67 12.41 -6.79
N ILE A 86 6.51 13.45 -6.77
CA ILE A 86 7.23 13.92 -5.59
C ILE A 86 7.09 15.44 -5.59
N GLU A 87 6.22 15.97 -4.73
CA GLU A 87 5.90 17.39 -4.72
C GLU A 87 5.61 17.89 -3.32
N ARG A 88 5.97 19.14 -3.03
CA ARG A 88 5.55 19.81 -1.78
C ARG A 88 4.12 20.31 -1.93
N VAL A 89 3.20 19.73 -1.17
CA VAL A 89 1.77 20.00 -1.26
C VAL A 89 1.16 20.35 0.09
N ALA A 90 0.05 21.09 0.06
CA ALA A 90 -0.79 21.25 1.24
C ALA A 90 -1.34 19.89 1.69
N LEU A 91 -1.53 19.74 2.99
CA LEU A 91 -2.07 18.52 3.57
C LEU A 91 -3.58 18.42 3.32
N PRO A 92 -4.12 17.21 3.07
CA PRO A 92 -5.55 16.98 3.14
C PRO A 92 -6.09 17.37 4.51
N ARG A 93 -7.35 17.82 4.57
CA ARG A 93 -7.99 18.27 5.82
C ARG A 93 -7.96 17.19 6.91
N GLU A 94 -8.05 15.92 6.51
CA GLU A 94 -8.02 14.76 7.40
C GLU A 94 -6.64 14.52 8.03
N LEU A 95 -5.57 15.07 7.45
CA LEU A 95 -4.20 14.96 7.96
C LEU A 95 -3.65 16.30 8.51
N ALA A 96 -4.41 17.38 8.41
CA ALA A 96 -4.06 18.71 8.88
C ALA A 96 -4.40 18.92 10.37
N GLY A 97 -3.86 19.98 10.97
CA GLY A 97 -4.08 20.35 12.37
C GLY A 97 -3.13 19.69 13.39
N ASP A 98 -3.12 20.25 14.60
CA ASP A 98 -2.16 19.93 15.67
C ASP A 98 -2.25 18.50 16.20
N HIS A 99 -3.40 17.86 16.06
CA HIS A 99 -3.59 16.46 16.45
C HIS A 99 -3.16 15.47 15.35
N ALA A 100 -2.85 15.93 14.14
CA ALA A 100 -2.35 15.14 13.02
C ALA A 100 -0.93 15.60 12.64
N LEU A 101 -0.72 16.19 11.46
CA LEU A 101 0.62 16.56 10.96
C LEU A 101 0.94 18.07 11.02
N GLY A 102 0.04 18.88 11.59
CA GLY A 102 0.06 20.34 11.52
C GLY A 102 -0.44 20.87 10.17
N ASP A 103 -0.27 22.16 9.92
CA ASP A 103 -0.83 22.83 8.72
C ASP A 103 0.21 23.16 7.63
N LYS A 104 1.49 22.91 7.90
CA LYS A 104 2.56 23.21 6.95
C LYS A 104 2.54 22.22 5.76
N PRO A 105 2.77 22.71 4.52
CA PRO A 105 2.94 21.83 3.36
C PRO A 105 4.09 20.83 3.54
N ARG A 106 3.83 19.56 3.20
CA ARG A 106 4.79 18.44 3.30
C ARG A 106 5.16 17.96 1.90
N VAL A 107 6.33 17.33 1.77
CA VAL A 107 6.67 16.60 0.54
C VAL A 107 5.81 15.34 0.50
N ARG A 108 4.99 15.21 -0.54
CA ARG A 108 4.19 14.01 -0.81
C ARG A 108 4.91 13.15 -1.84
N VAL A 109 5.09 11.88 -1.50
CA VAL A 109 5.53 10.84 -2.43
C VAL A 109 4.32 9.98 -2.79
N SER A 110 3.92 10.00 -4.06
CA SER A 110 2.80 9.19 -4.56
C SER A 110 3.30 7.94 -5.28
N ILE A 111 2.79 6.79 -4.87
CA ILE A 111 3.12 5.47 -5.40
C ILE A 111 1.87 4.90 -6.07
N PHE A 112 1.89 4.79 -7.39
CA PHE A 112 0.84 4.16 -8.17
C PHE A 112 1.03 2.64 -8.20
N MET A 113 -0.03 1.91 -7.88
CA MET A 113 -0.09 0.46 -7.89
C MET A 113 -0.86 -0.01 -9.13
N SER A 114 -0.17 -0.65 -10.06
CA SER A 114 -0.81 -1.34 -11.19
C SER A 114 -1.60 -2.56 -10.72
N VAL A 115 -2.37 -3.17 -11.62
CA VAL A 115 -3.07 -4.44 -11.34
C VAL A 115 -2.12 -5.64 -11.19
N PHE A 116 -0.84 -5.50 -11.51
CA PHE A 116 0.15 -6.55 -11.37
C PHE A 116 0.97 -6.44 -10.07
N ASP A 117 0.88 -5.29 -9.38
CA ASP A 117 1.56 -5.06 -8.11
C ASP A 117 0.91 -5.81 -6.96
N VAL A 118 1.58 -5.86 -5.80
CA VAL A 118 1.01 -6.43 -4.58
C VAL A 118 0.16 -5.37 -3.89
N HIS A 119 -1.14 -5.63 -3.72
CA HIS A 119 -2.07 -4.64 -3.14
C HIS A 119 -2.19 -4.65 -1.62
N ILE A 120 -1.34 -5.42 -0.94
CA ILE A 120 -1.20 -5.37 0.52
C ILE A 120 -0.28 -4.21 0.87
N ASN A 121 -0.78 -3.31 1.71
CA ASN A 121 -0.04 -2.14 2.14
C ASN A 121 0.50 -2.30 3.55
N ARG A 122 1.62 -1.62 3.80
CA ARG A 122 2.42 -1.73 5.01
C ARG A 122 2.62 -0.35 5.65
N THR A 123 2.82 -0.31 6.97
CA THR A 123 3.12 0.95 7.66
C THR A 123 4.54 1.44 7.33
N PRO A 124 4.73 2.74 7.05
CA PRO A 124 6.05 3.29 6.68
C PRO A 124 7.03 3.40 7.87
N ILE A 125 6.52 3.43 9.10
CA ILE A 125 7.29 3.51 10.35
C ILE A 125 6.69 2.65 11.46
N SER A 126 7.49 2.39 12.49
CA SER A 126 7.02 1.81 13.76
C SER A 126 6.43 2.90 14.64
N GLY A 127 5.36 2.61 15.37
CA GLY A 127 4.71 3.58 16.24
C GLY A 127 3.30 3.19 16.66
N THR A 128 2.61 4.14 17.28
CA THR A 128 1.17 4.05 17.57
C THR A 128 0.37 4.66 16.42
N ILE A 129 -0.66 3.97 15.97
CA ILE A 129 -1.64 4.56 15.05
C ILE A 129 -2.47 5.58 15.83
N ARG A 130 -2.29 6.86 15.52
CA ARG A 130 -3.06 7.95 16.14
C ARG A 130 -4.43 8.07 15.52
N HIS A 131 -4.50 8.04 14.19
CA HIS A 131 -5.73 8.23 13.43
C HIS A 131 -5.86 7.20 12.32
N VAL A 132 -7.08 6.71 12.13
CA VAL A 132 -7.53 6.00 10.92
C VAL A 132 -8.83 6.67 10.51
N ILE A 133 -8.79 7.49 9.45
CA ILE A 133 -9.95 8.26 9.00
C ILE A 133 -10.39 7.70 7.65
N TYR A 134 -11.62 7.19 7.62
CA TYR A 134 -12.23 6.65 6.43
C TYR A 134 -13.11 7.70 5.76
N VAL A 135 -12.91 7.90 4.46
CA VAL A 135 -13.76 8.76 3.63
C VAL A 135 -14.37 7.90 2.53
N SER A 136 -15.68 7.74 2.58
CA SER A 136 -16.44 7.00 1.57
C SER A 136 -16.36 7.70 0.22
N GLY A 137 -16.08 6.94 -0.84
CA GLY A 137 -16.20 7.45 -2.21
C GLY A 137 -17.65 7.74 -2.60
N LYS A 138 -17.87 8.68 -3.53
CA LYS A 138 -19.20 8.96 -4.08
C LYS A 138 -19.53 7.96 -5.20
N PHE A 139 -20.77 7.45 -5.23
CA PHE A 139 -21.30 6.66 -6.34
C PHE A 139 -21.85 7.62 -7.41
N LEU A 140 -21.06 8.06 -8.39
CA LEU A 140 -21.59 8.83 -9.52
C LEU A 140 -21.13 8.32 -10.87
N ASN A 141 -22.09 8.31 -11.80
CA ASN A 141 -21.99 7.98 -13.21
C ASN A 141 -21.08 8.97 -13.93
N ALA A 142 -20.25 8.44 -14.83
CA ALA A 142 -19.71 9.07 -16.03
C ALA A 142 -19.62 10.61 -16.03
N ASP A 143 -18.51 11.14 -15.49
CA ASP A 143 -17.79 12.27 -16.10
C ASP A 143 -16.34 12.27 -15.57
N LEU A 144 -15.40 12.07 -16.50
CA LEU A 144 -14.04 11.58 -16.26
C LEU A 144 -13.01 12.61 -15.78
N ASP A 145 -13.40 13.86 -15.53
CA ASP A 145 -12.43 14.95 -15.31
C ASP A 145 -12.21 15.34 -13.83
N LYS A 146 -12.92 14.75 -12.86
CA LYS A 146 -12.75 15.01 -11.41
C LYS A 146 -12.49 13.77 -10.55
N ALA A 147 -11.94 12.73 -11.17
CA ALA A 147 -11.82 11.38 -10.62
C ALA A 147 -10.98 11.24 -9.34
N SER A 148 -10.18 12.24 -8.93
CA SER A 148 -9.31 12.09 -7.76
C SER A 148 -10.00 12.39 -6.42
N GLU A 149 -11.07 13.20 -6.41
CA GLU A 149 -11.76 13.64 -5.20
C GLU A 149 -12.86 12.71 -4.71
N GLU A 150 -13.35 11.83 -5.58
CA GLU A 150 -14.54 11.02 -5.35
C GLU A 150 -14.25 9.56 -5.01
N ASN A 151 -12.97 9.16 -5.05
CA ASN A 151 -12.56 7.81 -4.69
C ASN A 151 -12.58 7.60 -3.17
N GLU A 152 -12.80 6.35 -2.77
CA GLU A 152 -12.67 5.93 -1.38
C GLU A 152 -11.24 6.13 -0.90
N ARG A 153 -11.10 6.70 0.30
CA ARG A 153 -9.81 6.99 0.91
C ARG A 153 -9.75 6.52 2.35
N GLN A 154 -8.55 6.12 2.75
CA GLN A 154 -8.25 5.85 4.13
C GLN A 154 -6.95 6.54 4.51
N TYR A 155 -7.06 7.46 5.45
CA TYR A 155 -5.96 8.24 5.97
C TYR A 155 -5.45 7.63 7.27
N PHE A 156 -4.14 7.59 7.41
CA PHE A 156 -3.48 7.10 8.60
C PHE A 156 -2.52 8.15 9.13
N VAL A 157 -2.42 8.25 10.44
CA VAL A 157 -1.33 8.96 11.13
C VAL A 157 -0.67 8.00 12.09
N VAL A 158 0.63 7.79 11.93
CA VAL A 158 1.45 6.97 12.84
C VAL A 158 2.43 7.88 13.56
N GLU A 159 2.51 7.72 14.88
CA GLU A 159 3.44 8.46 15.74
C GLU A 159 4.47 7.52 16.33
N ASP A 160 5.76 7.81 16.13
CA ASP A 160 6.85 7.03 16.72
C ASP A 160 7.05 7.35 18.22
N LYS A 161 7.96 6.62 18.87
CA LYS A 161 8.30 6.83 20.29
C LYS A 161 8.90 8.20 20.62
N ASN A 162 9.38 8.94 19.61
CA ASN A 162 10.02 10.25 19.75
C ASN A 162 9.05 11.40 19.40
N GLY A 163 7.77 11.10 19.15
CA GLY A 163 6.75 12.07 18.77
C GLY A 163 6.75 12.45 17.28
N LEU A 164 7.56 11.79 16.45
CA LEU A 164 7.52 12.00 14.99
C LEU A 164 6.22 11.43 14.43
N ARG A 165 5.46 12.26 13.72
CA ARG A 165 4.24 11.83 13.03
C ARG A 165 4.44 11.74 11.53
N ILE A 166 3.93 10.66 10.94
CA ILE A 166 3.86 10.46 9.50
C ILE A 166 2.43 10.17 9.12
N GLY A 167 1.95 10.87 8.11
CA GLY A 167 0.67 10.58 7.48
C GLY A 167 0.85 9.88 6.15
N PHE A 168 -0.07 8.99 5.85
CA PHE A 168 -0.17 8.37 4.54
C PHE A 168 -1.61 7.99 4.22
N THR A 169 -1.92 7.92 2.93
CA THR A 169 -3.28 7.77 2.44
C THR A 169 -3.35 6.63 1.44
N GLN A 170 -4.27 5.70 1.67
CA GLN A 170 -4.71 4.72 0.69
C GLN A 170 -5.84 5.33 -0.15
N ILE A 171 -5.74 5.23 -1.47
CA ILE A 171 -6.73 5.82 -2.39
C ILE A 171 -7.17 4.76 -3.39
N ALA A 172 -8.39 4.25 -3.23
CA ALA A 172 -8.92 3.21 -4.11
C ALA A 172 -9.03 3.70 -5.56
N GLY A 173 -8.82 2.79 -6.52
CA GLY A 173 -9.02 3.08 -7.94
C GLY A 173 -10.49 3.03 -8.36
N LEU A 174 -10.73 3.43 -9.61
CA LEU A 174 -12.07 3.57 -10.20
C LEU A 174 -12.86 2.25 -10.26
N VAL A 175 -12.17 1.12 -10.43
CA VAL A 175 -12.80 -0.19 -10.71
C VAL A 175 -13.21 -0.94 -9.44
N ALA A 176 -12.44 -0.82 -8.36
CA ALA A 176 -12.77 -1.46 -7.08
C ALA A 176 -12.62 -0.49 -5.92
N ARG A 177 -13.78 0.04 -5.51
CA ARG A 177 -13.97 1.01 -4.44
C ARG A 177 -14.06 0.28 -3.10
N ARG A 178 -13.00 -0.42 -2.69
CA ARG A 178 -12.96 -0.93 -1.32
C ARG A 178 -11.55 -1.06 -0.79
N ILE A 179 -11.30 -0.33 0.28
CA ILE A 179 -10.14 -0.41 1.13
C ILE A 179 -10.51 -1.26 2.34
N LEU A 180 -9.65 -2.20 2.69
CA LEU A 180 -9.79 -3.01 3.89
C LEU A 180 -8.67 -2.63 4.86
N SER A 181 -9.00 -2.04 6.01
CA SER A 181 -8.05 -1.82 7.09
C SER A 181 -7.88 -3.08 7.93
N PHE A 182 -6.64 -3.35 8.35
CA PHE A 182 -6.29 -4.41 9.31
C PHE A 182 -5.99 -3.86 10.70
N VAL A 183 -6.05 -2.54 10.86
CA VAL A 183 -5.62 -1.83 12.06
C VAL A 183 -6.59 -0.71 12.41
N LYS A 184 -6.56 -0.27 13.67
CA LYS A 184 -7.37 0.83 14.21
C LYS A 184 -6.53 1.80 15.03
N ALA A 185 -7.11 2.96 15.34
CA ALA A 185 -6.47 3.92 16.24
C ALA A 185 -6.17 3.27 17.60
N GLY A 186 -5.00 3.58 18.16
CA GLY A 186 -4.46 2.99 19.38
C GLY A 186 -3.59 1.76 19.17
N ASP A 187 -3.64 1.10 18.00
CA ASP A 187 -2.80 -0.07 17.75
C ASP A 187 -1.32 0.31 17.65
N MET A 188 -0.45 -0.55 18.20
CA MET A 188 1.00 -0.48 18.01
C MET A 188 1.39 -1.27 16.77
N VAL A 189 2.13 -0.63 15.86
CA VAL A 189 2.62 -1.24 14.62
C VAL A 189 4.13 -1.17 14.52
N VAL A 190 4.72 -2.17 13.87
CA VAL A 190 6.14 -2.20 13.51
C VAL A 190 6.30 -1.79 12.05
N ARG A 191 7.35 -1.03 11.72
CA ARG A 191 7.70 -0.68 10.34
C ARG A 191 7.60 -1.89 9.43
N GLY A 192 6.91 -1.76 8.30
CA GLY A 192 6.73 -2.85 7.35
C GLY A 192 5.61 -3.83 7.72
N GLN A 193 4.95 -3.68 8.88
CA GLN A 193 3.77 -4.48 9.22
C GLN A 193 2.62 -4.15 8.25
N ARG A 194 1.86 -5.18 7.88
CA ARG A 194 0.66 -5.07 7.04
C ARG A 194 -0.41 -4.29 7.79
N ILE A 195 -1.04 -3.33 7.11
CA ILE A 195 -2.07 -2.45 7.69
C ILE A 195 -3.37 -2.44 6.90
N GLY A 196 -3.35 -2.93 5.67
CA GLY A 196 -4.56 -2.99 4.87
C GLY A 196 -4.32 -3.54 3.48
N LEU A 197 -5.40 -3.61 2.71
CA LEU A 197 -5.41 -4.06 1.33
C LEU A 197 -6.35 -3.16 0.53
N ILE A 198 -5.92 -2.76 -0.67
CA ILE A 198 -6.76 -1.99 -1.59
C ILE A 198 -7.13 -2.89 -2.77
N ARG A 199 -8.42 -3.04 -3.08
CA ARG A 199 -8.82 -3.87 -4.22
C ARG A 199 -8.58 -3.13 -5.54
N PHE A 200 -8.09 -3.86 -6.54
CA PHE A 200 -7.80 -3.49 -7.95
C PHE A 200 -7.34 -2.06 -8.25
N GLY A 201 -6.02 -1.87 -8.39
CA GLY A 201 -5.40 -0.66 -8.92
C GLY A 201 -5.58 0.54 -7.99
N SER A 202 -4.50 1.21 -7.61
CA SER A 202 -4.59 2.20 -6.54
C SER A 202 -3.41 3.17 -6.52
N ARG A 203 -3.42 4.07 -5.57
CA ARG A 203 -2.33 4.96 -5.22
C ARG A 203 -2.17 4.99 -3.70
N LEU A 204 -0.93 5.03 -3.23
CA LEU A 204 -0.61 5.44 -1.88
C LEU A 204 0.19 6.74 -1.88
N ASP A 205 -0.25 7.68 -1.05
CA ASP A 205 0.44 8.94 -0.84
C ASP A 205 1.10 8.91 0.54
N VAL A 206 2.38 9.28 0.65
CA VAL A 206 3.11 9.42 1.92
C VAL A 206 3.56 10.86 2.09
N TYR A 207 3.26 11.45 3.25
CA TYR A 207 3.62 12.83 3.58
C TYR A 207 4.85 12.83 4.48
N LEU A 208 5.98 13.26 3.92
CA LEU A 208 7.27 13.24 4.59
C LEU A 208 7.36 14.35 5.64
N PRO A 209 7.81 14.03 6.87
CA PRO A 209 8.04 15.04 7.89
C PRO A 209 9.22 15.97 7.53
N GLU A 210 9.29 17.13 8.19
CA GLU A 210 10.42 18.04 8.03
C GLU A 210 11.74 17.38 8.49
N GLY A 211 12.84 17.74 7.83
CA GLY A 211 14.16 17.16 8.11
C GLY A 211 14.39 15.77 7.52
N TYR A 212 13.50 15.27 6.66
CA TYR A 212 13.68 14.01 5.94
C TYR A 212 13.85 14.26 4.44
N GLY A 213 14.94 13.76 3.87
CA GLY A 213 15.19 13.81 2.43
C GLY A 213 14.55 12.64 1.71
N CYS A 214 13.90 12.90 0.56
CA CYS A 214 13.34 11.88 -0.32
C CYS A 214 14.48 11.00 -0.87
N GLN A 215 14.35 9.67 -0.74
CA GLN A 215 15.36 8.69 -1.17
C GLN A 215 14.95 7.91 -2.42
N VAL A 216 13.90 8.35 -3.10
CA VAL A 216 13.42 7.78 -4.36
C VAL A 216 13.29 8.87 -5.43
N ALA A 217 13.46 8.48 -6.68
CA ALA A 217 13.27 9.34 -7.85
C ALA A 217 11.91 9.11 -8.52
N LEU A 218 11.47 10.09 -9.31
CA LEU A 218 10.30 9.96 -10.16
C LEU A 218 10.51 8.81 -11.18
N GLY A 219 9.49 7.97 -11.37
CA GLY A 219 9.57 6.79 -12.23
C GLY A 219 10.27 5.58 -11.59
N GLN A 220 10.80 5.69 -10.37
CA GLN A 220 11.38 4.54 -9.67
C GLN A 220 10.29 3.58 -9.19
N ARG A 221 10.56 2.27 -9.30
CA ARG A 221 9.70 1.24 -8.69
C ARG A 221 10.05 1.03 -7.22
N THR A 222 9.03 0.80 -6.42
CA THR A 222 9.10 0.57 -4.98
C THR A 222 8.49 -0.79 -4.62
N LEU A 223 8.98 -1.37 -3.53
CA LEU A 223 8.45 -2.58 -2.92
C LEU A 223 7.98 -2.27 -1.50
N ALA A 224 6.72 -2.58 -1.20
CA ALA A 224 6.11 -2.35 0.09
C ALA A 224 6.90 -3.06 1.18
N GLY A 225 7.25 -2.35 2.24
CA GLY A 225 8.01 -2.95 3.33
C GLY A 225 9.53 -2.89 3.15
N GLU A 226 10.06 -2.60 1.96
CA GLU A 226 11.49 -2.80 1.65
C GLU A 226 12.19 -1.54 1.14
N THR A 227 11.58 -0.81 0.20
CA THR A 227 12.23 0.38 -0.37
C THR A 227 12.22 1.52 0.63
N VAL A 228 13.39 2.10 0.93
CA VAL A 228 13.48 3.35 1.72
C VAL A 228 13.05 4.51 0.83
N ILE A 229 12.01 5.24 1.23
CA ILE A 229 11.48 6.40 0.49
C ILE A 229 11.94 7.73 1.09
N ALA A 230 12.35 7.76 2.36
CA ALA A 230 12.95 8.94 2.96
C ALA A 230 13.85 8.58 4.14
N ALA A 231 14.83 9.44 4.43
CA ALA A 231 15.75 9.30 5.54
C ALA A 231 15.99 10.64 6.25
N LYS A 232 16.08 10.60 7.59
CA LYS A 232 16.34 11.78 8.42
C LYS A 232 17.72 12.37 8.11
N GLY A 233 17.77 13.68 7.87
CA GLY A 233 19.01 14.43 7.61
C GLY A 233 19.65 14.16 6.24
N ALA A 234 19.05 13.30 5.41
CA ALA A 234 19.56 13.01 4.08
C ALA A 234 19.19 14.12 3.08
N ALA A 235 20.00 14.27 2.03
CA ALA A 235 19.64 15.08 0.87
C ALA A 235 18.57 14.37 0.00
N ASN A 236 17.81 15.14 -0.78
CA ASN A 236 16.87 14.57 -1.75
C ASN A 236 17.64 13.91 -2.90
N VAL A 237 17.26 12.69 -3.24
CA VAL A 237 17.74 12.00 -4.45
C VAL A 237 16.94 12.50 -5.65
N GLY A 238 17.65 12.80 -6.75
CA GLY A 238 17.06 13.06 -8.07
C GLY A 238 17.26 11.88 -9.01
N GLY A 239 16.55 11.87 -10.13
CA GLY A 239 16.75 10.88 -11.20
C GLY A 239 16.30 11.42 -12.54
N VAL A 240 16.88 10.89 -13.61
CA VAL A 240 16.49 11.18 -15.00
C VAL A 240 15.83 9.93 -15.55
N ALA A 241 14.56 10.02 -15.92
CA ALA A 241 13.89 8.95 -16.66
C ALA A 241 14.44 8.94 -18.10
N GLN A 242 14.80 7.75 -18.60
CA GLN A 242 15.22 7.50 -19.98
C GLN A 242 14.13 6.70 -20.70
#